data_AF-A0AB38U571-F1
#
_entry.id   AF-A0AB38U571-F1
#
_cell.length_a   1.000
_cell.length_b   1.000
_cell.length_c   1.000
_cell.angle_alpha   90.00
_cell.angle_beta   90.00
_cell.angle_gamma   90.00
#
_symmetry.space_group_name_H-M   'P 1'
#
loop_
_entity.id
_entity.type
_entity.pdbx_description
1 polymer ?
#
loop_
_entity_poly.entity_id
_entity_poly.type
_entity_poly.pdbx_seq_one_letter_code
_entity_poly.pdbx_strand_id
1 'polypeptide(L)'
;MFSTDALRRETLFSSVFDPALDELFVAVANEGATLNGRPVRVSLKAELPAAVVGTAVAPRIQVGPEAQEAAIRLFGALAREVFVMRPMAATSLQLAYVAAGRLDAYLETGDDAADWLAGALLIREAGGTVTDLRNERFGW
;
A
#
# COMPACT_ATOMS: atom_id res chain seq x y z
N MET A 1 -24.68 -19.63 -25.07
CA MET A 1 -23.54 -20.04 -24.22
C MET A 1 -22.63 -18.83 -24.13
N PHE A 2 -22.82 -18.00 -23.10
CA PHE A 2 -21.99 -16.81 -22.89
C PHE A 2 -20.65 -17.29 -22.34
N SER A 3 -19.57 -17.01 -23.07
CA SER A 3 -18.21 -17.26 -22.62
C SER A 3 -17.98 -16.48 -21.32
N THR A 4 -17.65 -17.18 -20.24
CA THR A 4 -17.08 -16.58 -19.03
C THR A 4 -15.67 -16.10 -19.35
N ASP A 5 -15.57 -15.00 -20.10
CA ASP A 5 -14.41 -14.12 -19.94
C ASP A 5 -14.47 -13.65 -18.49
N ALA A 6 -13.40 -13.91 -17.74
CA ALA A 6 -13.25 -13.42 -16.39
C ALA A 6 -13.42 -11.89 -16.43
N LEU A 7 -14.51 -11.38 -15.84
CA LEU A 7 -14.72 -9.95 -15.66
C LEU A 7 -13.52 -9.40 -14.90
N ARG A 8 -12.61 -8.75 -15.62
CA ARG A 8 -11.44 -8.09 -15.04
C ARG A 8 -11.95 -6.92 -14.23
N ARG A 9 -11.95 -7.05 -12.90
CA ARG A 9 -12.41 -5.99 -12.00
C ARG A 9 -11.29 -4.96 -11.88
N GLU A 10 -11.63 -3.70 -12.14
CA GLU A 10 -10.69 -2.58 -12.06
C GLU A 10 -11.18 -1.56 -11.03
N THR A 11 -10.26 -1.12 -10.17
CA THR A 11 -10.52 -0.01 -9.25
C THR A 11 -10.50 1.30 -10.04
N LEU A 12 -11.63 2.00 -10.06
CA LEU A 12 -11.79 3.25 -10.83
C LEU A 12 -11.58 4.51 -10.00
N PHE A 13 -11.83 4.43 -8.69
CA PHE A 13 -11.77 5.54 -7.76
C PHE A 13 -11.30 5.06 -6.40
N SER A 14 -10.50 5.85 -5.70
CA SER A 14 -10.20 5.65 -4.29
C SER A 14 -10.07 6.97 -3.55
N SER A 15 -10.41 6.93 -2.27
CA SER A 15 -10.20 8.03 -1.34
C SER A 15 -9.74 7.52 0.01
N VAL A 16 -8.75 8.18 0.60
CA VAL A 16 -8.31 7.94 1.98
C VAL A 16 -8.27 9.29 2.68
N PHE A 17 -8.86 9.39 3.86
CA PHE A 17 -8.88 10.63 4.64
C PHE A 17 -8.16 10.44 5.97
N ASP A 18 -7.17 11.29 6.24
CA ASP A 18 -6.53 11.43 7.54
C ASP A 18 -7.19 12.58 8.31
N PRO A 19 -8.07 12.29 9.29
CA PRO A 19 -8.74 13.33 10.04
C PRO A 19 -7.81 14.09 11.01
N ALA A 20 -6.66 13.51 11.37
CA ALA A 20 -5.74 14.15 12.30
C ALA A 20 -4.95 15.28 11.61
N LEU A 21 -4.72 15.16 10.30
CA LEU A 21 -3.98 16.12 9.49
C LEU A 21 -4.86 16.91 8.52
N ASP A 22 -6.17 16.61 8.45
CA ASP A 22 -7.10 17.17 7.46
C ASP A 22 -6.60 16.94 6.02
N GLU A 23 -6.24 15.68 5.73
CA GLU A 23 -5.65 15.28 4.47
C GLU A 23 -6.53 14.28 3.72
N LEU A 24 -7.07 14.71 2.59
CA LEU A 24 -7.84 13.89 1.67
C LEU A 24 -6.96 13.49 0.48
N PHE A 25 -6.66 12.20 0.40
CA PHE A 25 -6.00 11.56 -0.72
C PHE A 25 -7.05 11.01 -1.67
N VAL A 26 -6.96 11.33 -2.97
CA VAL A 26 -7.91 10.85 -4.00
C VAL A 26 -7.15 10.38 -5.22
N ALA A 27 -7.56 9.26 -5.80
CA ALA A 27 -7.14 8.84 -7.13
C ALA A 27 -8.34 8.45 -8.00
N VAL A 28 -8.24 8.79 -9.28
CA VAL A 28 -9.15 8.34 -10.33
C VAL A 28 -8.30 7.63 -11.38
N ALA A 29 -8.75 6.47 -11.83
CA ALA A 29 -8.00 5.67 -12.79
C ALA A 29 -7.68 6.47 -14.06
N ASN A 30 -6.39 6.56 -14.39
CA ASN A 30 -5.82 7.32 -15.49
C ASN A 30 -5.89 8.86 -15.38
N GLU A 31 -6.24 9.41 -14.21
CA GLU A 31 -6.25 10.86 -13.97
C GLU A 31 -5.24 11.31 -12.90
N GLY A 32 -4.49 10.36 -12.32
CA GLY A 32 -3.50 10.66 -11.30
C GLY A 32 -4.04 10.63 -9.86
N ALA A 33 -3.13 10.84 -8.92
CA ALA A 33 -3.41 10.90 -7.49
C ALA A 33 -3.17 12.30 -6.94
N THR A 34 -3.99 12.71 -5.99
CA THR A 34 -3.90 14.03 -5.34
C THR A 34 -3.97 13.94 -3.82
N LEU A 35 -3.35 14.92 -3.15
CA LEU A 35 -3.50 15.24 -1.74
C LEU A 35 -4.09 16.64 -1.64
N ASN A 36 -5.30 16.78 -1.08
CA ASN A 36 -6.01 18.05 -0.98
C ASN A 36 -6.07 18.80 -2.32
N GLY A 37 -6.34 18.05 -3.40
CA GLY A 37 -6.45 18.56 -4.77
C GLY A 37 -5.12 18.87 -5.47
N ARG A 38 -3.96 18.67 -4.81
CA ARG A 38 -2.64 18.85 -5.41
C ARG A 38 -2.06 17.52 -5.87
N PRO A 39 -1.52 17.40 -7.09
CA PRO A 39 -0.91 16.16 -7.56
C PRO A 39 0.21 15.65 -6.65
N VAL A 40 0.27 14.35 -6.46
CA VAL A 40 1.34 13.68 -5.71
C VAL A 40 2.07 12.66 -6.59
N ARG A 41 3.31 12.34 -6.19
CA ARG A 41 4.11 11.28 -6.80
C ARG A 41 4.82 10.50 -5.71
N VAL A 42 5.03 9.21 -5.99
CA VAL A 42 5.88 8.36 -5.15
C VAL A 42 7.31 8.90 -5.08
N SER A 43 8.04 8.49 -4.04
CA SER A 43 9.47 8.77 -3.91
C SER A 43 10.28 8.16 -5.07
N LEU A 44 11.40 8.80 -5.40
CA LEU A 44 12.33 8.34 -6.43
C LEU A 44 13.54 7.57 -5.86
N LYS A 45 13.58 7.31 -4.55
CA LYS A 45 14.67 6.52 -3.96
C LYS A 45 14.66 5.11 -4.54
N ALA A 46 15.81 4.68 -5.06
CA ALA A 46 15.99 3.37 -5.67
C ALA A 46 16.75 2.37 -4.78
N GLU A 47 17.37 2.84 -3.70
CA GLU A 47 18.26 2.05 -2.84
C GLU A 47 17.58 1.71 -1.51
N LEU A 48 17.50 0.42 -1.17
CA LEU A 48 16.89 -0.04 0.09
C LEU A 48 17.50 0.62 1.33
N PRO A 49 18.84 0.77 1.47
CA PRO A 49 19.42 1.37 2.68
C PRO A 49 19.03 2.83 2.94
N ALA A 50 18.42 3.52 1.98
CA ALA A 50 17.89 4.88 2.12
C ALA A 50 16.36 4.94 2.29
N ALA A 51 15.68 3.80 2.19
CA ALA A 51 14.23 3.69 2.17
C ALA A 51 13.61 3.68 3.58
N VAL A 52 12.53 4.44 3.73
CA VAL A 52 11.64 4.44 4.89
C VAL A 52 10.42 3.61 4.53
N VAL A 53 10.24 2.48 5.22
CA VAL A 53 9.25 1.46 4.82
C VAL A 53 8.17 1.31 5.88
N GLY A 54 6.91 1.39 5.45
CA GLY A 54 5.74 1.08 6.28
C GLY A 54 5.43 -0.42 6.33
N THR A 55 4.68 -0.83 7.34
CA THR A 55 4.18 -2.22 7.48
C THR A 55 3.05 -2.27 8.50
N ALA A 56 2.39 -3.43 8.61
CA ALA A 56 1.50 -3.74 9.72
C ALA A 56 1.77 -5.16 10.24
N VAL A 57 1.65 -5.33 11.55
CA VAL A 57 1.68 -6.63 12.21
C VAL A 57 0.39 -6.76 13.00
N ALA A 58 -0.59 -7.45 12.41
CA ALA A 58 -1.90 -7.61 13.03
C ALA A 58 -1.82 -8.41 14.35
N PRO A 59 -2.71 -8.11 15.33
CA PRO A 59 -2.76 -8.85 16.58
C PRO A 59 -3.03 -10.34 16.36
N ARG A 60 -2.35 -11.21 17.12
CA ARG A 60 -2.53 -12.67 17.06
C ARG A 60 -4.00 -13.10 17.13
N ILE A 61 -4.80 -12.42 17.94
CA ILE A 61 -6.22 -12.76 18.14
C ILE A 61 -7.05 -12.56 16.86
N GLN A 62 -6.61 -11.69 15.96
CA GLN A 62 -7.31 -11.37 14.72
C GLN A 62 -6.90 -12.30 13.57
N VAL A 63 -5.60 -12.62 13.46
CA VAL A 63 -5.05 -13.33 12.29
C VAL A 63 -4.51 -14.73 12.60
N GLY A 64 -4.48 -15.12 13.87
CA GLY A 64 -3.89 -16.37 14.32
C GLY A 64 -2.35 -16.34 14.43
N PRO A 65 -1.75 -17.41 14.97
CA PRO A 65 -0.32 -17.45 15.25
C PRO A 65 0.54 -17.51 13.99
N GLU A 66 0.11 -18.23 12.95
CA GLU A 66 0.92 -18.43 11.73
C GLU A 66 1.05 -17.16 10.89
N ALA A 67 -0.05 -16.44 10.67
CA ALA A 67 -0.06 -15.18 9.93
C ALA A 67 0.74 -14.10 10.68
N GLN A 68 0.60 -14.03 12.01
CA GLN A 68 1.39 -13.11 12.82
C GLN A 68 2.89 -13.42 12.73
N GLU A 69 3.27 -14.69 12.80
CA GLU A 69 4.68 -15.10 12.67
C GLU A 69 5.24 -14.77 11.28
N ALA A 70 4.45 -14.93 10.22
CA ALA A 70 4.84 -14.51 8.88
C ALA A 70 5.12 -13.00 8.79
N ALA A 71 4.24 -12.17 9.36
CA ALA A 71 4.42 -10.71 9.40
C ALA A 71 5.67 -10.30 10.20
N ILE A 72 5.92 -10.94 11.36
CA ILE A 72 7.11 -10.67 12.19
C ILE A 72 8.40 -11.05 11.44
N ARG A 73 8.41 -12.20 10.74
CA ARG A 73 9.56 -12.62 9.93
C ARG A 73 9.84 -11.65 8.78
N LEU A 74 8.79 -11.20 8.08
CA LEU A 74 8.92 -10.20 7.02
C LEU A 74 9.49 -8.89 7.56
N PHE A 75 8.94 -8.39 8.67
CA PHE A 75 9.44 -7.19 9.35
C PHE A 75 10.93 -7.32 9.70
N GLY A 76 11.31 -8.43 10.34
CA GLY A 76 12.70 -8.64 10.77
C GLY A 76 13.68 -8.80 9.63
N ALA A 77 13.24 -9.32 8.48
CA ALA A 77 14.06 -9.39 7.26
C ALA A 77 14.29 -7.98 6.69
N LEU A 78 13.22 -7.19 6.49
CA LEU A 78 13.31 -5.85 5.90
C LEU A 78 14.04 -4.86 6.80
N ALA A 79 13.84 -4.92 8.12
CA ALA A 79 14.46 -4.00 9.08
C ALA A 79 15.99 -4.01 9.07
N ARG A 80 16.62 -5.02 8.45
CA ARG A 80 18.08 -5.12 8.30
C ARG A 80 18.60 -4.50 7.00
N GLU A 81 17.73 -4.31 6.01
CA GLU A 81 18.08 -3.90 4.66
C GLU A 81 17.71 -2.42 4.39
N VAL A 82 16.74 -1.88 5.13
CA VAL A 82 16.21 -0.53 4.91
C VAL A 82 16.72 0.49 5.91
N PHE A 83 16.59 1.79 5.60
CA PHE A 83 16.97 2.85 6.53
C PHE A 83 16.21 2.76 7.85
N VAL A 84 14.88 2.61 7.75
CA VAL A 84 14.02 2.43 8.94
C VAL A 84 12.68 1.80 8.55
N MET A 85 12.21 0.89 9.39
CA MET A 85 10.82 0.44 9.39
C MET A 85 9.99 1.38 10.25
N ARG A 86 8.87 1.88 9.72
CA ARG A 86 8.00 2.83 10.39
C ARG A 86 6.54 2.34 10.42
N PRO A 87 6.21 1.33 11.25
CA PRO A 87 4.83 0.92 11.43
C PRO A 87 4.03 2.05 12.07
N MET A 88 2.99 2.53 11.40
CA MET A 88 2.19 3.67 11.86
C MET A 88 0.78 3.61 11.26
N ALA A 89 -0.21 4.22 11.92
CA ALA A 89 -1.55 4.43 11.35
C ALA A 89 -2.24 3.15 10.80
N ALA A 90 -3.34 3.35 10.08
CA ALA A 90 -4.03 2.28 9.33
C ALA A 90 -3.27 1.93 8.03
N THR A 91 -3.43 0.71 7.54
CA THR A 91 -2.79 0.22 6.30
C THR A 91 -3.07 1.12 5.10
N SER A 92 -4.32 1.53 4.91
CA SER A 92 -4.73 2.44 3.84
C SER A 92 -4.04 3.82 3.91
N LEU A 93 -3.80 4.36 5.10
CA LEU A 93 -3.06 5.61 5.29
C LEU A 93 -1.56 5.47 5.00
N GLN A 94 -0.95 4.36 5.40
CA GLN A 94 0.46 4.11 5.06
C GLN A 94 0.64 4.02 3.54
N LEU A 95 -0.27 3.35 2.83
CA LEU A 95 -0.24 3.30 1.37
C LEU A 95 -0.47 4.68 0.73
N ALA A 96 -1.38 5.50 1.28
CA ALA A 96 -1.56 6.88 0.83
C ALA A 96 -0.28 7.72 1.03
N TYR A 97 0.46 7.50 2.11
CA TYR A 97 1.76 8.12 2.34
C TYR A 97 2.84 7.63 1.39
N VAL A 98 2.80 6.37 0.92
CA VAL A 98 3.64 5.90 -0.19
C VAL A 98 3.31 6.66 -1.46
N ALA A 99 2.02 6.78 -1.81
CA ALA A 99 1.58 7.54 -2.98
C ALA A 99 2.02 9.02 -2.93
N ALA A 100 2.12 9.60 -1.73
CA ALA A 100 2.61 10.95 -1.50
C ALA A 100 4.13 11.07 -1.32
N GLY A 101 4.89 9.98 -1.47
CA GLY A 101 6.34 9.97 -1.32
C GLY A 101 6.87 10.25 0.10
N ARG A 102 6.00 10.15 1.11
CA ARG A 102 6.36 10.28 2.53
C ARG A 102 6.94 8.99 3.11
N LEU A 103 6.48 7.87 2.56
CA LEU A 103 7.10 6.56 2.71
C LEU A 103 7.63 6.13 1.34
N ASP A 104 8.72 5.37 1.33
CA ASP A 104 9.32 4.87 0.10
C ASP A 104 8.69 3.54 -0.35
N ALA A 105 8.22 2.73 0.59
CA ALA A 105 7.49 1.49 0.31
C ALA A 105 6.57 1.10 1.48
N TYR A 106 5.68 0.13 1.22
CA TYR A 106 4.87 -0.56 2.23
C TYR A 106 4.82 -2.04 1.88
N LEU A 107 4.99 -2.91 2.89
CA LEU A 107 4.83 -4.35 2.73
C LEU A 107 4.06 -4.95 3.91
N GLU A 108 3.16 -5.88 3.61
CA GLU A 108 2.38 -6.65 4.58
C GLU A 108 2.10 -8.06 4.05
N THR A 109 1.92 -9.00 4.97
CA THR A 109 1.39 -10.34 4.69
C THR A 109 0.04 -10.48 5.39
N GLY A 110 -0.94 -11.11 4.75
CA GLY A 110 -2.24 -11.35 5.37
C GLY A 110 -3.35 -11.42 4.34
N ASP A 111 -4.54 -11.02 4.75
CA ASP A 111 -5.72 -10.91 3.90
C ASP A 111 -6.48 -9.64 4.28
N ASP A 112 -5.90 -8.48 3.94
CA ASP A 112 -6.48 -7.15 4.19
C ASP A 112 -6.78 -6.43 2.87
N ALA A 113 -7.40 -7.18 1.96
CA ALA A 113 -7.65 -6.72 0.60
C ALA A 113 -8.46 -5.41 0.58
N ALA A 114 -9.36 -5.21 1.54
CA ALA A 114 -10.16 -3.99 1.65
C ALA A 114 -9.32 -2.74 1.94
N ASP A 115 -8.31 -2.81 2.81
CA ASP A 115 -7.44 -1.67 3.08
C ASP A 115 -6.39 -1.47 1.98
N TRP A 116 -5.92 -2.55 1.36
CA TRP A 116 -4.99 -2.48 0.23
C TRP A 116 -5.60 -1.83 -1.01
N LEU A 117 -6.90 -2.05 -1.26
CA LEU A 117 -7.66 -1.50 -2.40
C LEU A 117 -7.43 -0.01 -2.61
N ALA A 118 -7.73 0.76 -1.56
CA ALA A 118 -7.76 2.21 -1.64
C ALA A 118 -6.37 2.77 -1.90
N GLY A 119 -5.37 2.21 -1.21
CA GLY A 119 -3.97 2.58 -1.35
C GLY A 119 -3.35 2.16 -2.68
N ALA A 120 -3.73 1.00 -3.21
CA ALA A 120 -3.16 0.46 -4.44
C ALA A 120 -3.42 1.36 -5.66
N LEU A 121 -4.65 1.88 -5.80
CA LEU A 121 -4.95 2.83 -6.88
C LEU A 121 -4.19 4.14 -6.70
N LEU A 122 -4.13 4.68 -5.47
CA LEU A 122 -3.35 5.89 -5.15
C LEU A 122 -1.89 5.74 -5.59
N ILE A 123 -1.23 4.63 -5.21
CA ILE A 123 0.17 4.39 -5.55
C ILE A 123 0.36 4.28 -7.05
N ARG A 124 -0.49 3.52 -7.76
CA ARG A 124 -0.40 3.36 -9.23
C ARG A 124 -0.53 4.70 -9.94
N GLU A 125 -1.53 5.50 -9.58
CA GLU A 125 -1.79 6.80 -10.18
C GLU A 125 -0.75 7.86 -9.81
N ALA A 126 -0.07 7.70 -8.67
CA ALA A 126 1.11 8.48 -8.27
C ALA A 126 2.41 8.06 -8.99
N GLY A 127 2.37 7.05 -9.86
CA GLY A 127 3.51 6.53 -10.62
C GLY A 127 4.31 5.42 -9.93
N GLY A 128 3.76 4.82 -8.88
CA GLY A 128 4.35 3.67 -8.18
C GLY A 128 3.93 2.32 -8.74
N THR A 129 4.49 1.27 -8.14
CA THR A 129 4.19 -0.13 -8.48
C THR A 129 3.52 -0.81 -7.30
N VAL A 130 2.55 -1.69 -7.59
CA VAL A 130 1.86 -2.51 -6.58
C VAL A 130 1.81 -3.95 -7.09
N THR A 131 2.34 -4.86 -6.29
CA THR A 131 2.41 -6.30 -6.59
C THR A 131 2.07 -7.13 -5.36
N ASP A 132 1.79 -8.40 -5.58
CA ASP A 132 1.90 -9.38 -4.51
C ASP A 132 3.38 -9.72 -4.23
N LEU A 133 3.61 -10.64 -3.29
CA LEU A 133 4.96 -11.10 -2.93
C LEU A 133 5.63 -11.98 -4.00
N ARG A 134 4.88 -12.40 -5.02
CA ARG A 134 5.39 -13.16 -6.19
C ARG A 134 5.70 -12.24 -7.37
N ASN A 135 5.61 -10.92 -7.16
CA ASN A 135 5.80 -9.91 -8.19
C ASN A 135 4.72 -9.96 -9.30
N GLU A 136 3.57 -10.57 -9.01
CA GLU A 136 2.39 -10.51 -9.87
C GLU A 136 1.66 -9.19 -9.63
N ARG A 137 1.04 -8.64 -10.68
CA ARG A 137 0.29 -7.39 -10.57
C ARG A 137 -0.83 -7.57 -9.56
N PHE A 138 -0.87 -6.70 -8.56
CA PHE A 138 -1.98 -6.66 -7.61
C PHE A 138 -3.27 -6.26 -8.34
N GLY A 139 -4.31 -7.09 -8.21
CA GLY A 139 -5.58 -6.97 -8.93
C GLY A 139 -6.69 -7.78 -8.25
N TRP A 140 -7.91 -7.61 -8.76
CA TRP A 140 -9.17 -8.17 -8.24
C TRP A 140 -9.74 -9.22 -9.17
#